data_AF-A0A2N5UFD1-F1
#
_entry.id   AF-A0A2N5UFD1-F1
#
_cell.length_a   1.000
_cell.length_b   1.000
_cell.length_c   1.000
_cell.angle_alpha   90.00
_cell.angle_beta   90.00
_cell.angle_gamma   90.00
#
_symmetry.space_group_name_H-M   'P 1'
#
loop_
_entity.id
_entity.type
_entity.pdbx_description
1 polymer ?
#
loop_
_entity_poly.entity_id
_entity_poly.type
_entity_poly.pdbx_seq_one_letter_code
_entity_poly.pdbx_strand_id
1 'polypeptide(L)'
;MLFKYFLAPIALAAAAVAYGESSDAASKGIDFQVIVKATEKLTDPIVKSSGKDNVADVVKEFSSIYVPVLEISKKFHSVDKLEKTFVSEQAKFFFSFLQKFELIIKAIADHPRVLQGCHDKIPEFNTQFGVIITDLKKYNIDFKGALAGIKLDVSLWVKIGFNFQNLIGIPL
;
A
#
# COMPACT_ATOMS: atom_id res chain seq x y z
N MET A 1 62.49 12.74 -32.82
CA MET A 1 62.53 11.35 -32.34
C MET A 1 61.99 11.34 -30.92
N LEU A 2 60.68 11.15 -30.77
CA LEU A 2 60.02 9.89 -30.39
C LEU A 2 60.00 9.65 -28.87
N PHE A 3 58.89 10.11 -28.26
CA PHE A 3 58.11 9.48 -27.20
C PHE A 3 58.80 8.42 -26.31
N LYS A 4 59.15 8.81 -25.08
CA LYS A 4 59.31 7.89 -23.94
C LYS A 4 58.75 8.50 -22.66
N TYR A 5 57.43 8.68 -22.63
CA TYR A 5 56.65 8.73 -21.39
C TYR A 5 55.40 7.89 -21.59
N PHE A 6 55.58 6.57 -21.61
CA PHE A 6 54.51 5.60 -21.41
C PHE A 6 54.39 5.36 -19.90
N LEU A 7 53.15 5.21 -19.43
CA LEU A 7 52.71 4.94 -18.05
C LEU A 7 52.40 6.19 -17.20
N ALA A 8 51.29 6.85 -17.56
CA ALA A 8 50.32 7.29 -16.56
C ALA A 8 48.97 6.62 -16.94
N PRO A 9 48.23 6.04 -15.99
CA PRO A 9 46.96 5.37 -16.29
C PRO A 9 45.97 6.39 -16.81
N ILE A 10 45.21 6.00 -17.84
CA ILE A 10 43.96 6.65 -18.23
C ILE A 10 42.98 6.41 -17.08
N ALA A 11 43.11 7.20 -16.03
CA ALA A 11 42.06 7.45 -15.07
C ALA A 11 41.43 8.78 -15.48
N LEU A 12 40.09 8.81 -15.49
CA LEU A 12 39.24 9.99 -15.73
C LEU A 12 38.79 10.24 -17.19
N ALA A 13 38.21 9.23 -17.83
CA ALA A 13 37.17 9.42 -18.86
C ALA A 13 36.30 8.17 -19.02
N ALA A 14 35.76 7.65 -17.91
CA ALA A 14 34.57 6.81 -17.92
C ALA A 14 33.49 7.53 -17.11
N ALA A 15 33.27 8.80 -17.44
CA ALA A 15 32.11 9.53 -16.99
C ALA A 15 30.94 9.19 -17.92
N ALA A 16 29.82 8.84 -17.30
CA ALA A 16 28.48 8.90 -17.85
C ALA A 16 28.02 7.77 -18.81
N VAL A 17 28.02 6.53 -18.33
CA VAL A 17 26.82 5.67 -18.52
C VAL A 17 26.62 4.74 -17.30
N ALA A 18 26.54 5.29 -16.09
CA ALA A 18 25.98 4.56 -14.95
C ALA A 18 24.45 4.67 -15.03
N TYR A 19 23.85 3.95 -15.99
CA TYR A 19 22.42 3.69 -15.99
C TYR A 19 22.20 2.36 -15.26
N GLY A 20 21.64 2.41 -14.05
CA GLY A 20 21.16 1.23 -13.35
C GLY A 20 21.93 0.86 -12.10
N GLU A 21 21.86 1.68 -11.05
CA GLU A 21 22.13 1.19 -9.68
C GLU A 21 21.33 1.93 -8.58
N SER A 22 20.49 2.91 -8.92
CA SER A 22 19.77 3.72 -7.93
C SER A 22 18.31 3.30 -7.68
N SER A 23 17.71 2.45 -8.51
CA SER A 23 16.30 2.03 -8.32
C SER A 23 16.15 0.81 -7.42
N ASP A 24 17.06 -0.17 -7.52
CA ASP A 24 17.04 -1.39 -6.70
C ASP A 24 17.36 -1.16 -5.23
N ALA A 25 18.13 -0.12 -4.89
CA ALA A 25 18.36 0.24 -3.48
C ALA A 25 17.16 0.98 -2.86
N ALA A 26 16.44 1.77 -3.67
CA ALA A 26 15.29 2.57 -3.22
C ALA A 26 13.99 1.75 -3.08
N SER A 27 13.84 0.67 -3.86
CA SER A 27 12.71 -0.27 -3.76
C SER A 27 12.83 -1.27 -2.61
N LYS A 28 14.03 -1.45 -2.03
CA LYS A 28 14.28 -2.38 -0.93
C LYS A 28 13.38 -2.08 0.26
N GLY A 29 12.51 -3.05 0.57
CA GLY A 29 11.63 -3.00 1.73
C GLY A 29 10.24 -2.44 1.46
N ILE A 30 9.93 -2.05 0.21
CA ILE A 30 8.57 -1.74 -0.23
C ILE A 30 7.98 -2.99 -0.86
N ASP A 31 7.13 -3.69 -0.12
CA ASP A 31 6.37 -4.83 -0.60
C ASP A 31 4.93 -4.78 -0.08
N PHE A 32 4.01 -4.35 -0.93
CA PHE A 32 2.58 -4.31 -0.61
C PHE A 32 1.96 -5.71 -0.55
N GLN A 33 2.66 -6.76 -0.98
CA GLN A 33 2.17 -8.13 -0.78
C GLN A 33 2.12 -8.49 0.72
N VAL A 34 2.90 -7.81 1.58
CA VAL A 34 2.87 -8.00 3.03
C VAL A 34 1.49 -7.63 3.61
N ILE A 35 0.90 -6.50 3.20
CA ILE A 35 -0.42 -6.09 3.68
C ILE A 35 -1.53 -7.00 3.12
N VAL A 36 -1.37 -7.53 1.91
CA VAL A 36 -2.27 -8.53 1.33
C VAL A 36 -2.25 -9.79 2.19
N LYS A 37 -1.07 -10.37 2.44
CA LYS A 37 -0.91 -11.60 3.25
C LYS A 37 -1.39 -11.43 4.68
N ALA A 38 -1.10 -10.28 5.31
CA ALA A 38 -1.57 -9.99 6.66
C ALA A 38 -3.10 -9.98 6.73
N THR A 39 -3.74 -9.36 5.74
CA THR A 39 -5.20 -9.31 5.62
C THR A 39 -5.76 -10.70 5.39
N GLU A 40 -5.24 -11.47 4.43
CA GLU A 40 -5.68 -12.85 4.15
C GLU A 40 -5.63 -13.74 5.38
N LYS A 41 -4.55 -13.65 6.15
CA LYS A 41 -4.37 -14.45 7.38
C LYS A 41 -5.39 -14.10 8.47
N LEU A 42 -5.82 -12.84 8.53
CA LEU A 42 -6.66 -12.32 9.60
C LEU A 42 -8.14 -12.16 9.21
N THR A 43 -8.50 -12.29 7.93
CA THR A 43 -9.89 -12.23 7.47
C THR A 43 -10.77 -13.26 8.19
N ASP A 44 -10.42 -14.54 8.13
CA ASP A 44 -11.22 -15.61 8.75
C ASP A 44 -11.36 -15.46 10.28
N PRO A 45 -10.28 -15.20 11.04
CA PRO A 45 -10.37 -14.88 12.45
C PRO A 45 -11.33 -13.71 12.75
N ILE A 46 -11.20 -12.60 12.03
CA ILE A 46 -12.03 -11.40 12.27
C ILE A 46 -13.50 -11.70 11.95
N VAL A 47 -13.79 -12.36 10.84
CA VAL A 47 -15.17 -12.72 10.46
C VAL A 47 -15.80 -13.61 11.54
N LYS A 48 -15.05 -14.61 12.03
CA LYS A 48 -15.53 -15.53 13.08
C LYS A 48 -15.74 -14.82 14.42
N SER A 49 -14.83 -13.94 14.81
CA SER A 49 -14.91 -13.18 16.06
C SER A 49 -16.02 -12.13 16.00
N SER A 50 -16.24 -11.51 14.84
CA SER A 50 -17.36 -10.59 14.59
C SER A 50 -18.69 -11.32 14.74
N GLY A 51 -18.83 -12.51 14.13
CA GLY A 51 -20.01 -13.36 14.25
C GLY A 51 -20.36 -13.81 15.68
N LYS A 52 -19.43 -13.67 16.63
CA LYS A 52 -19.62 -13.97 18.06
C LYS A 52 -19.74 -12.71 18.93
N ASP A 53 -19.80 -11.52 18.32
CA ASP A 53 -19.74 -10.22 18.98
C ASP A 53 -18.53 -10.05 19.93
N ASN A 54 -17.41 -10.73 19.62
CA ASN A 54 -16.19 -10.63 20.41
C ASN A 54 -15.38 -9.40 19.99
N VAL A 55 -15.77 -8.24 20.52
CA VAL A 55 -15.19 -6.93 20.17
C VAL A 55 -13.68 -6.87 20.42
N ALA A 56 -13.20 -7.44 21.53
CA ALA A 56 -11.79 -7.35 21.91
C ALA A 56 -10.87 -8.05 20.90
N ASP A 57 -11.24 -9.26 20.48
CA ASP A 57 -10.45 -10.01 19.50
C ASP A 57 -10.49 -9.36 18.12
N VAL A 58 -11.65 -8.86 17.68
CA VAL A 58 -11.76 -8.14 16.41
C VAL A 58 -10.90 -6.88 16.41
N VAL A 59 -10.96 -6.06 17.47
CA VAL A 59 -10.15 -4.83 17.56
C VAL A 59 -8.66 -5.14 17.55
N LYS A 60 -8.25 -6.20 18.25
CA LYS A 60 -6.84 -6.66 18.29
C LYS A 60 -6.36 -7.14 16.92
N GLU A 61 -7.14 -7.98 16.24
CA GLU A 61 -6.80 -8.50 14.91
C GLU A 61 -6.82 -7.39 13.86
N PHE A 62 -7.82 -6.52 13.90
CA PHE A 62 -7.91 -5.35 13.02
C PHE A 62 -6.72 -4.41 13.22
N SER A 63 -6.31 -4.16 14.47
CA SER A 63 -5.11 -3.39 14.79
C SER A 63 -3.82 -4.07 14.33
N SER A 64 -3.80 -5.40 14.28
CA SER A 64 -2.65 -6.17 13.77
C SER A 64 -2.48 -6.01 12.26
N ILE A 65 -3.57 -5.78 11.51
CA ILE A 65 -3.51 -5.44 10.07
C ILE A 65 -3.00 -4.00 9.88
N TYR A 66 -3.30 -3.10 10.82
CA TYR A 66 -2.90 -1.69 10.71
C TYR A 66 -1.37 -1.51 10.74
N VAL A 67 -0.65 -2.30 11.55
CA VAL A 67 0.80 -2.19 11.70
C VAL A 67 1.55 -2.27 10.35
N PRO A 68 1.38 -3.33 9.53
CA PRO A 68 2.05 -3.40 8.24
C PRO A 68 1.57 -2.33 7.25
N VAL A 69 0.32 -1.85 7.35
CA VAL A 69 -0.19 -0.73 6.53
C VAL A 69 0.53 0.57 6.87
N LEU A 70 0.72 0.86 8.15
CA LEU A 70 1.46 2.04 8.61
C LEU A 70 2.93 1.97 8.16
N GLU A 71 3.56 0.81 8.33
CA GLU A 71 4.96 0.63 7.93
C GLU A 71 5.17 0.79 6.43
N ILE A 72 4.33 0.16 5.61
CA ILE A 72 4.46 0.27 4.15
C ILE A 72 4.14 1.68 3.66
N SER A 73 3.13 2.33 4.24
CA SER A 73 2.78 3.73 3.93
C SER A 73 3.96 4.65 4.22
N LYS A 74 4.56 4.56 5.41
CA LYS A 74 5.74 5.38 5.78
C LYS A 74 6.93 5.13 4.86
N LYS A 75 7.24 3.86 4.56
CA LYS A 75 8.35 3.51 3.65
C LYS A 75 8.10 4.07 2.26
N PHE A 76 6.92 3.82 1.69
CA PHE A 76 6.57 4.30 0.35
C PHE A 76 6.59 5.84 0.27
N HIS A 77 6.08 6.51 1.31
CA HIS A 77 6.07 7.97 1.39
C HIS A 77 7.46 8.60 1.47
N SER A 78 8.40 7.92 2.13
CA SER A 78 9.75 8.45 2.39
C SER A 78 10.72 8.25 1.22
N VAL A 79 10.32 7.52 0.17
CA VAL A 79 11.19 7.30 -0.99
C VAL A 79 10.99 8.38 -2.04
N ASP A 80 12.07 9.10 -2.36
CA ASP A 80 12.06 10.22 -3.30
C ASP A 80 11.75 9.81 -4.74
N LYS A 81 12.27 8.66 -5.18
CA LYS A 81 12.14 8.22 -6.57
C LYS A 81 12.12 6.70 -6.71
N LEU A 82 11.03 6.20 -7.27
CA LEU A 82 10.85 4.80 -7.67
C LEU A 82 10.62 4.69 -9.17
N GLU A 83 10.90 3.51 -9.71
CA GLU A 83 10.53 3.20 -11.09
C GLU A 83 9.01 3.07 -11.23
N LYS A 84 8.44 3.72 -12.25
CA LYS A 84 6.98 3.72 -12.47
C LYS A 84 6.41 2.31 -12.64
N THR A 85 7.15 1.42 -13.30
CA THR A 85 6.78 0.00 -13.47
C THR A 85 6.63 -0.69 -12.12
N PHE A 86 7.62 -0.55 -11.25
CA PHE A 86 7.57 -1.07 -9.88
C PHE A 86 6.38 -0.49 -9.10
N VAL A 87 6.18 0.82 -9.11
CA VAL A 87 5.04 1.47 -8.43
C VAL A 87 3.70 0.98 -9.00
N SER A 88 3.62 0.71 -10.30
CA SER A 88 2.41 0.16 -10.93
C SER A 88 2.11 -1.26 -10.45
N GLU A 89 3.13 -2.08 -10.18
CA GLU A 89 2.94 -3.40 -9.57
C GLU A 89 2.50 -3.29 -8.11
N GLN A 90 3.11 -2.41 -7.33
CA GLN A 90 2.70 -2.15 -5.93
C GLN A 90 1.26 -1.63 -5.85
N ALA A 91 0.82 -0.81 -6.81
CA ALA A 91 -0.57 -0.36 -6.91
C ALA A 91 -1.55 -1.53 -7.08
N LYS A 92 -1.22 -2.53 -7.92
CA LYS A 92 -2.06 -3.73 -8.09
C LYS A 92 -2.21 -4.50 -6.77
N PHE A 93 -1.11 -4.65 -6.02
CA PHE A 93 -1.17 -5.28 -4.69
C PHE A 93 -2.00 -4.45 -3.70
N PHE A 94 -1.89 -3.12 -3.72
CA PHE A 94 -2.71 -2.25 -2.88
C PHE A 94 -4.21 -2.39 -3.17
N PHE A 95 -4.63 -2.38 -4.44
CA PHE A 95 -6.05 -2.58 -4.77
C PHE A 95 -6.54 -4.00 -4.46
N SER A 96 -5.69 -5.02 -4.62
CA SER A 96 -6.00 -6.39 -4.16
C SER A 96 -6.17 -6.46 -2.64
N PHE A 97 -5.34 -5.73 -1.89
CA PHE A 97 -5.50 -5.56 -0.46
C PHE A 97 -6.85 -4.90 -0.12
N LEU A 98 -7.22 -3.79 -0.78
CA LEU A 98 -8.50 -3.12 -0.53
C LEU A 98 -9.68 -4.07 -0.74
N GLN A 99 -9.67 -4.86 -1.82
CA GLN A 99 -10.71 -5.84 -2.08
C GLN A 99 -10.86 -6.87 -0.96
N LYS A 100 -9.74 -7.37 -0.43
CA LYS A 100 -9.76 -8.35 0.68
C LYS A 100 -10.15 -7.70 2.00
N PHE A 101 -9.69 -6.47 2.22
CA PHE A 101 -10.02 -5.69 3.40
C PHE A 101 -11.52 -5.33 3.44
N GLU A 102 -12.16 -5.17 2.28
CA GLU A 102 -13.61 -4.97 2.19
C GLU A 102 -14.41 -6.10 2.86
N LEU A 103 -13.94 -7.36 2.77
CA LEU A 103 -14.59 -8.50 3.43
C LEU A 103 -14.57 -8.35 4.97
N ILE A 104 -13.47 -7.84 5.51
CA ILE A 104 -13.31 -7.57 6.93
C ILE A 104 -14.22 -6.41 7.35
N ILE A 105 -14.19 -5.33 6.58
CA ILE A 105 -15.01 -4.15 6.82
C ILE A 105 -16.50 -4.49 6.76
N LYS A 106 -16.93 -5.37 5.83
CA LYS A 106 -18.29 -5.89 5.77
C LYS A 106 -18.67 -6.64 7.04
N ALA A 107 -17.82 -7.57 7.49
CA ALA A 107 -18.06 -8.33 8.72
C ALA A 107 -18.13 -7.43 9.96
N ILE A 108 -17.32 -6.37 10.03
CA ILE A 108 -17.39 -5.38 11.11
C ILE A 108 -18.69 -4.57 11.01
N ALA A 109 -19.10 -4.16 9.81
CA ALA A 109 -20.28 -3.33 9.59
C ALA A 109 -21.61 -4.02 9.94
N ASP A 110 -21.67 -5.34 9.74
CA ASP A 110 -22.84 -6.15 10.05
C ASP A 110 -23.07 -6.28 11.57
N HIS A 111 -22.07 -5.89 12.40
CA HIS A 111 -22.09 -6.03 13.86
C HIS A 111 -21.86 -4.67 14.56
N PRO A 112 -22.91 -3.94 14.97
CA PRO A 112 -22.81 -2.58 15.48
C PRO A 112 -21.86 -2.39 16.68
N ARG A 113 -21.80 -3.36 17.60
CA ARG A 113 -20.88 -3.31 18.76
C ARG A 113 -19.41 -3.43 18.35
N VAL A 114 -19.14 -4.29 17.37
CA VAL A 114 -17.81 -4.49 16.80
C VAL A 114 -17.39 -3.24 16.04
N LEU A 115 -18.28 -2.69 15.21
CA LEU A 115 -18.07 -1.42 14.52
C LEU A 115 -17.72 -0.28 15.48
N GLN A 116 -18.46 -0.16 16.59
CA GLN A 116 -18.17 0.84 17.62
C GLN A 116 -16.78 0.62 18.25
N GLY A 117 -16.38 -0.64 18.49
CA GLY A 117 -15.04 -0.94 19.01
C GLY A 117 -13.90 -0.61 18.04
N CYS A 118 -14.14 -0.68 16.74
CA CYS A 118 -13.17 -0.35 15.70
C CYS A 118 -13.16 1.14 15.30
N HIS A 119 -14.05 1.96 15.87
CA HIS A 119 -14.27 3.36 15.48
C HIS A 119 -12.97 4.17 15.39
N ASP A 120 -12.09 4.05 16.38
CA ASP A 120 -10.87 4.86 16.44
C ASP A 120 -9.82 4.42 15.41
N LYS A 121 -9.87 3.15 14.99
CA LYS A 121 -8.90 2.58 14.05
C LYS A 121 -9.23 2.88 12.60
N ILE A 122 -10.51 3.09 12.27
CA ILE A 122 -10.95 3.38 10.91
C ILE A 122 -10.30 4.68 10.35
N PRO A 123 -10.31 5.82 11.06
CA PRO A 123 -9.62 7.03 10.63
C PRO A 123 -8.12 6.85 10.43
N GLU A 124 -7.47 6.02 11.25
CA GLU A 124 -6.05 5.73 11.11
C GLU A 124 -5.75 5.02 9.79
N PHE A 125 -6.52 3.98 9.45
CA PHE A 125 -6.42 3.31 8.15
C PHE A 125 -6.68 4.28 7.00
N ASN A 126 -7.77 5.05 7.11
CA ASN A 126 -8.17 5.99 6.06
C ASN A 126 -7.07 7.03 5.77
N THR A 127 -6.39 7.51 6.82
CA THR A 127 -5.24 8.41 6.68
C THR A 127 -4.10 7.75 5.90
N GLN A 128 -3.73 6.51 6.25
CA GLN A 128 -2.65 5.81 5.54
C GLN A 128 -3.01 5.48 4.09
N PHE A 129 -4.27 5.12 3.81
CA PHE A 129 -4.73 4.92 2.44
C PHE A 129 -4.64 6.21 1.62
N GLY A 130 -5.01 7.35 2.22
CA GLY A 130 -4.86 8.67 1.60
C GLY A 130 -3.41 8.99 1.24
N VAL A 131 -2.46 8.70 2.13
CA VAL A 131 -1.02 8.86 1.88
C VAL A 131 -0.58 7.99 0.70
N ILE A 132 -0.86 6.68 0.75
CA ILE A 132 -0.51 5.73 -0.31
C ILE A 132 -1.07 6.19 -1.66
N ILE A 133 -2.37 6.54 -1.73
CA ILE A 133 -3.00 6.96 -2.98
C ILE A 133 -2.39 8.26 -3.51
N THR A 134 -2.11 9.22 -2.62
CA THR A 134 -1.45 10.48 -3.00
C THR A 134 -0.07 10.22 -3.56
N ASP A 135 0.71 9.33 -2.95
CA ASP A 135 2.03 8.96 -3.42
C ASP A 135 1.97 8.21 -4.76
N LEU A 136 1.01 7.29 -4.94
CA LEU A 136 0.77 6.65 -6.24
C LEU A 136 0.41 7.69 -7.33
N LYS A 137 -0.38 8.72 -7.00
CA LYS A 137 -0.71 9.80 -7.95
C LYS A 137 0.53 10.56 -8.42
N LYS A 138 1.53 10.77 -7.55
CA LYS A 138 2.80 11.44 -7.93
C LYS A 138 3.49 10.73 -9.10
N TYR A 139 3.30 9.41 -9.22
CA TYR A 139 3.85 8.59 -10.30
C TYR A 139 2.94 8.46 -11.53
N ASN A 140 1.81 9.18 -11.59
CA ASN A 140 0.81 9.11 -12.66
C ASN A 140 0.37 7.65 -12.94
N ILE A 141 0.06 6.92 -11.88
CA ILE A 141 -0.41 5.53 -11.95
C ILE A 141 -1.86 5.51 -12.45
N ASP A 142 -2.14 4.61 -13.40
CA ASP A 142 -3.50 4.36 -13.85
C ASP A 142 -4.24 3.46 -12.84
N PHE A 143 -5.08 4.09 -12.01
CA PHE A 143 -5.90 3.36 -11.03
C PHE A 143 -6.94 2.45 -11.66
N LYS A 144 -7.48 2.79 -12.84
CA LYS A 144 -8.44 1.91 -13.52
C LYS A 144 -7.77 0.62 -13.97
N GLY A 145 -6.57 0.75 -14.55
CA GLY A 145 -5.73 -0.39 -14.91
C GLY A 145 -5.29 -1.20 -13.68
N ALA A 146 -4.91 -0.55 -12.58
CA ALA A 146 -4.47 -1.21 -11.35
C ALA A 146 -5.59 -1.94 -10.61
N LEU A 147 -6.84 -1.42 -10.68
CA LEU A 147 -8.03 -2.11 -10.20
C LEU A 147 -8.31 -3.39 -11.00
N ALA A 148 -7.91 -3.47 -12.27
CA ALA A 148 -8.01 -4.69 -13.09
C ALA A 148 -9.41 -5.36 -13.06
N GLY A 149 -10.49 -4.56 -12.99
CA GLY A 149 -11.87 -5.06 -12.91
C GLY A 149 -12.39 -5.38 -11.50
N ILE A 150 -11.58 -5.15 -10.46
CA ILE A 150 -12.02 -5.17 -9.06
C ILE A 150 -13.12 -4.11 -8.88
N LYS A 151 -14.27 -4.55 -8.35
CA LYS A 151 -15.36 -3.68 -7.91
C LYS A 151 -15.30 -3.58 -6.40
N LEU A 152 -15.15 -2.35 -5.89
CA LEU A 152 -15.27 -2.04 -4.47
C LEU A 152 -16.69 -1.55 -4.18
N ASP A 153 -17.27 -1.97 -3.07
CA ASP A 153 -18.55 -1.48 -2.56
C ASP A 153 -18.35 -0.11 -1.90
N VAL A 154 -18.23 0.93 -2.72
CA VAL A 154 -17.95 2.30 -2.28
C VAL A 154 -18.96 2.78 -1.22
N SER A 155 -20.21 2.35 -1.32
CA SER A 155 -21.26 2.69 -0.35
C SER A 155 -20.95 2.13 1.05
N LEU A 156 -20.48 0.89 1.13
CA LEU A 156 -20.03 0.29 2.39
C LEU A 156 -18.85 1.07 3.00
N TRP A 157 -17.83 1.40 2.20
CA TRP A 157 -16.67 2.15 2.66
C TRP A 157 -17.06 3.52 3.23
N VAL A 158 -17.90 4.27 2.52
CA VAL A 158 -18.44 5.57 2.97
C VAL A 158 -19.19 5.42 4.29
N LYS A 159 -20.10 4.44 4.37
CA LYS A 159 -20.94 4.19 5.55
C LYS A 159 -20.12 4.00 6.82
N ILE A 160 -18.93 3.43 6.70
CA ILE A 160 -18.06 3.09 7.83
C ILE A 160 -17.06 4.23 8.13
N GLY A 161 -17.00 5.25 7.27
CA GLY A 161 -16.22 6.48 7.50
C GLY A 161 -14.96 6.60 6.65
N PHE A 162 -14.76 5.72 5.65
CA PHE A 162 -13.67 5.88 4.69
C PHE A 162 -14.02 6.91 3.60
N ASN A 163 -13.03 7.68 3.18
CA ASN A 163 -13.20 8.72 2.14
C ASN A 163 -12.13 8.70 1.03
N PHE A 164 -11.29 7.67 0.98
CA PHE A 164 -10.23 7.52 -0.01
C PHE A 164 -10.74 7.34 -1.46
N GLN A 165 -11.99 6.91 -1.64
CA GLN A 165 -12.65 6.75 -2.95
C GLN A 165 -12.62 8.04 -3.77
N ASN A 166 -12.74 9.19 -3.11
CA ASN A 166 -12.66 10.51 -3.74
C ASN A 166 -11.28 10.76 -4.38
N LEU A 167 -10.24 10.09 -3.86
CA LEU A 167 -8.89 10.21 -4.37
C LEU A 167 -8.66 9.28 -5.56
N ILE A 168 -9.24 8.08 -5.60
CA ILE A 168 -9.02 7.13 -6.71
C ILE A 168 -9.93 7.37 -7.93
N GLY A 169 -10.85 8.33 -7.85
CA GLY A 169 -11.68 8.75 -8.99
C GLY A 169 -12.75 7.71 -9.37
N ILE A 170 -13.14 6.85 -8.43
CA ILE A 170 -14.30 5.97 -8.58
C ILE A 170 -15.53 6.79 -8.16
N PRO A 171 -16.53 7.00 -9.04
CA PRO A 171 -17.75 7.70 -8.67
C PRO A 171 -18.54 6.90 -7.63
N LEU A 172 -19.18 7.64 -6.72
CA LEU A 172 -20.14 7.13 -5.72
C LEU A 172 -21.37 6.54 -6.38
#